data_AF-A0AAV0QJJ3-F1
#
_entry.id   AF-A0AAV0QJJ3-F1
#
_cell.length_a   1.000
_cell.length_b   1.000
_cell.length_c   1.000
_cell.angle_alpha   90.00
_cell.angle_beta   90.00
_cell.angle_gamma   90.00
#
_symmetry.space_group_name_H-M   'P 1'
#
loop_
_entity.id
_entity.type
_entity.pdbx_description
1 polymer ?
#
loop_
_entity_poly.entity_id
_entity_poly.type
_entity_poly.pdbx_seq_one_letter_code
_entity_poly.pdbx_strand_id
1 'polypeptide(L)'
;MSGGEAIPDNPPADREPPSELESGRRLRRLPGHGGRHDLIKDGVGWGLTARLAFQSLGVVYGDIGTSPMYLYASTFSDGIKHDDDVLGVLSLILYTLTLIPLVKYGFVVLRATHNGEGGTFALYSLICKHARVGLQGQPTIEDEEDEEDEDQKNEVSKDAREMASRLKSKLEDSQFAKYALLVASMFCAAMVIGDGVLTPCISVLSAVGGIKQTIESMTQETVVGISIVILIGLFAAQRLGTERVGSCFAPVMCVWFAINGGIGLYNLLKYDPSVVRALDPRYIVRYFSRNGKEAWISLGGVVLATTGSEAMFADVGHFSVRAVQLSMCVVVYPALVLAYLGQVAFLTKNPHLVADAFFKSIPGTLYWPVFVVAILASVIASQALISGTFSIVQQSHSMGCFPPVTIVHTSSKSPGQIYVPEVNWLLMVACVAVTVGFQTTAGICNAYGT
;
A
#
# COMPACT_ATOMS: atom_id res chain seq x y z
N MET A 1 -52.01 -49.36 65.34
CA MET A 1 -50.69 -48.94 65.86
C MET A 1 -50.54 -47.48 65.43
N SER A 2 -51.07 -46.51 66.18
CA SER A 2 -50.62 -45.94 67.48
C SER A 2 -49.42 -44.98 67.34
N GLY A 3 -49.62 -43.75 67.85
CA GLY A 3 -48.67 -42.62 68.01
C GLY A 3 -48.86 -41.52 66.97
N GLY A 4 -49.42 -40.31 67.22
CA GLY A 4 -49.22 -39.35 68.34
C GLY A 4 -47.94 -38.51 68.04
N GLU A 5 -47.90 -37.19 67.85
CA GLU A 5 -48.46 -36.06 68.63
C GLU A 5 -48.34 -34.68 67.89
N ALA A 6 -49.26 -33.74 68.25
CA ALA A 6 -49.32 -32.25 68.25
C ALA A 6 -48.48 -31.36 67.26
N ILE A 7 -48.98 -30.44 66.40
CA ILE A 7 -49.88 -29.23 66.48
C ILE A 7 -49.19 -27.98 67.12
N PRO A 8 -49.41 -26.68 66.75
CA PRO A 8 -49.99 -25.97 65.56
C PRO A 8 -48.97 -24.92 64.97
N ASP A 9 -49.18 -24.09 63.94
CA ASP A 9 -50.09 -22.93 63.84
C ASP A 9 -49.99 -22.25 62.45
N ASN A 10 -51.04 -21.49 62.13
CA ASN A 10 -51.55 -21.07 60.81
C ASN A 10 -50.92 -19.74 60.28
N PRO A 11 -51.51 -19.06 59.26
CA PRO A 11 -51.19 -18.92 57.83
C PRO A 11 -50.58 -17.51 57.52
N PRO A 12 -50.79 -16.78 56.38
CA PRO A 12 -51.24 -17.10 55.01
C PRO A 12 -50.28 -16.51 53.93
N ALA A 13 -50.68 -16.58 52.67
CA ALA A 13 -50.57 -15.51 51.65
C ALA A 13 -50.17 -16.06 50.27
N ASP A 14 -51.20 -16.18 49.44
CA ASP A 14 -51.25 -15.77 48.04
C ASP A 14 -49.96 -15.78 47.21
N ARG A 15 -50.05 -16.61 46.17
CA ARG A 15 -49.15 -16.69 45.03
C ARG A 15 -49.01 -15.32 44.36
N GLU A 16 -47.85 -14.70 44.49
CA GLU A 16 -47.33 -13.80 43.47
C GLU A 16 -46.51 -14.62 42.46
N PRO A 17 -46.71 -14.45 41.14
CA PRO A 17 -45.86 -15.10 40.15
C PRO A 17 -44.46 -14.46 40.16
N PRO A 18 -43.37 -15.22 40.04
CA PRO A 18 -42.02 -14.65 40.03
C PRO A 18 -41.84 -13.76 38.79
N SER A 19 -41.34 -12.57 39.05
CA SER A 19 -41.04 -11.49 38.10
C SER A 19 -40.26 -11.94 36.86
N GLU A 20 -40.53 -11.28 35.72
CA GLU A 20 -39.89 -11.48 34.41
C GLU A 20 -38.36 -11.29 34.40
N LEU A 21 -37.73 -10.91 35.52
CA LEU A 21 -36.28 -10.79 35.66
C LEU A 21 -35.53 -12.12 35.87
N GLU A 22 -36.20 -13.21 36.22
CA GLU A 22 -35.54 -14.52 36.41
C GLU A 22 -35.56 -15.43 35.18
N SER A 23 -36.46 -15.18 34.21
CA SER A 23 -36.51 -15.93 32.95
C SER A 23 -35.43 -15.51 31.94
N GLY A 24 -34.85 -14.31 32.10
CA GLY A 24 -33.75 -13.82 31.24
C GLY A 24 -32.37 -14.41 31.57
N ARG A 25 -32.20 -15.05 32.73
CA ARG A 25 -30.87 -15.49 33.22
C ARG A 25 -30.51 -16.94 32.85
N ARG A 26 -31.40 -17.68 32.18
CA ARG A 26 -31.19 -19.09 31.76
C ARG A 26 -30.99 -19.32 30.26
N LEU A 27 -30.77 -18.27 29.46
CA LEU A 27 -30.59 -18.39 28.00
C LEU A 27 -29.20 -17.99 27.46
N ARG A 28 -28.18 -17.87 28.32
CA ARG A 28 -26.77 -17.77 27.89
C ARG A 28 -25.90 -18.85 28.54
N ARG A 29 -25.99 -20.05 27.98
CA ARG A 29 -24.87 -21.00 27.93
C ARG A 29 -24.81 -21.57 26.52
N LEU A 30 -24.33 -20.76 25.59
CA LEU A 30 -23.73 -21.28 24.36
C LEU A 30 -22.40 -21.95 24.77
N PRO A 31 -22.08 -23.14 24.26
CA PRO A 31 -20.83 -23.80 24.58
C PRO A 31 -19.64 -22.94 24.15
N GLY A 32 -18.62 -22.92 25.00
CA GLY A 32 -17.54 -21.94 25.01
C GLY A 32 -16.75 -21.82 23.72
N HIS A 33 -16.24 -20.61 23.53
CA HIS A 33 -15.19 -20.23 22.58
C HIS A 33 -13.83 -20.87 22.95
N GLY A 34 -13.79 -22.20 23.08
CA GLY A 34 -12.57 -22.96 23.32
C GLY A 34 -11.98 -23.62 22.07
N GLY A 35 -12.47 -23.27 20.88
CA GLY A 35 -12.14 -23.98 19.62
C GLY A 35 -11.38 -23.17 18.57
N ARG A 36 -10.91 -21.96 18.89
CA ARG A 36 -10.20 -21.10 17.92
C ARG A 36 -8.71 -20.93 18.17
N HIS A 37 -8.22 -21.24 19.38
CA HIS A 37 -6.79 -21.21 19.69
C HIS A 37 -6.03 -22.45 19.19
N ASP A 38 -6.72 -23.57 18.92
CA ASP A 38 -6.08 -24.77 18.37
C ASP A 38 -5.99 -24.78 16.84
N LEU A 39 -6.57 -23.80 16.13
CA LEU A 39 -6.54 -23.73 14.66
C LEU A 39 -5.44 -22.82 14.09
N ILE A 40 -4.65 -22.16 14.94
CA ILE A 40 -3.59 -21.23 14.52
C ILE A 40 -2.18 -21.87 14.65
N LYS A 41 -2.07 -23.05 15.28
CA LYS A 41 -0.81 -23.79 15.41
C LYS A 41 -0.58 -24.88 14.36
N ASP A 42 -1.60 -25.26 13.59
CA ASP A 42 -1.42 -26.18 12.45
C ASP A 42 -1.09 -25.39 11.20
N GLY A 43 0.10 -25.66 10.65
CA GLY A 43 0.73 -24.89 9.57
C GLY A 43 -0.25 -24.47 8.49
N VAL A 44 -0.38 -23.15 8.30
CA VAL A 44 -1.13 -22.53 7.20
C VAL A 44 -0.82 -23.31 5.92
N GLY A 45 -1.82 -24.04 5.42
CA GLY A 45 -1.63 -24.88 4.24
C GLY A 45 -1.07 -24.02 3.11
N TRP A 46 0.02 -24.47 2.49
CA TRP A 46 0.72 -23.73 1.42
C TRP A 46 -0.24 -23.20 0.33
N GLY A 47 -1.34 -23.90 0.08
CA GLY A 47 -2.40 -23.44 -0.84
C GLY A 47 -3.13 -22.16 -0.40
N LEU A 48 -3.36 -21.97 0.91
CA LEU A 48 -3.95 -20.73 1.43
C LEU A 48 -2.95 -19.57 1.34
N THR A 49 -1.68 -19.80 1.69
CA THR A 49 -0.63 -18.77 1.54
C THR A 49 -0.45 -18.38 0.08
N ALA A 50 -0.44 -19.34 -0.84
CA ALA A 50 -0.34 -19.06 -2.28
C ALA A 50 -1.56 -18.28 -2.79
N ARG A 51 -2.77 -18.60 -2.33
CA ARG A 51 -3.98 -17.85 -2.68
C ARG A 51 -3.94 -16.41 -2.16
N LEU A 52 -3.50 -16.21 -0.92
CA LEU A 52 -3.32 -14.86 -0.36
C LEU A 52 -2.21 -14.08 -1.08
N ALA A 53 -1.13 -14.75 -1.47
CA ALA A 53 -0.05 -14.15 -2.27
C ALA A 53 -0.52 -13.76 -3.67
N PHE A 54 -1.42 -14.53 -4.26
CA PHE A 54 -2.04 -14.14 -5.52
C PHE A 54 -2.97 -12.94 -5.34
N GLN A 55 -3.78 -12.92 -4.28
CA GLN A 55 -4.69 -11.80 -3.99
C GLN A 55 -3.94 -10.50 -3.68
N SER A 56 -2.78 -10.56 -3.00
CA SER A 56 -1.97 -9.39 -2.71
C SER A 56 -1.44 -8.70 -3.98
N LEU A 57 -1.26 -9.41 -5.10
CA LEU A 57 -0.87 -8.81 -6.40
C LEU A 57 -1.77 -7.65 -6.82
N GLY A 58 -3.07 -7.78 -6.60
CA GLY A 58 -4.06 -6.79 -7.03
C GLY A 58 -4.22 -5.59 -6.11
N VAL A 59 -3.91 -5.75 -4.81
CA VAL A 59 -4.16 -4.72 -3.80
C VAL A 59 -2.87 -3.96 -3.47
N VAL A 60 -1.77 -4.70 -3.32
CA VAL A 60 -0.54 -4.17 -2.72
C VAL A 60 0.42 -3.59 -3.76
N TYR A 61 0.49 -4.19 -4.95
CA TYR A 61 1.56 -3.92 -5.91
C TYR A 61 1.12 -3.14 -7.15
N GLY A 62 -0.09 -2.58 -7.14
CA GLY A 62 -0.59 -1.75 -8.24
C GLY A 62 0.36 -0.59 -8.54
N ASP A 63 0.67 0.21 -7.52
CA ASP A 63 1.48 1.42 -7.64
C ASP A 63 2.91 1.12 -8.12
N ILE A 64 3.67 0.33 -7.34
CA ILE A 64 5.04 -0.09 -7.71
C ILE A 64 5.12 -0.83 -9.06
N GLY A 65 4.03 -1.51 -9.44
CA GLY A 65 3.95 -2.24 -10.69
C GLY A 65 3.83 -1.35 -11.92
N THR A 66 3.34 -0.12 -11.77
CA THR A 66 3.13 0.82 -12.89
C THR A 66 4.30 1.78 -13.11
N SER A 67 5.21 1.91 -12.14
CA SER A 67 6.43 2.73 -12.23
C SER A 67 7.26 2.55 -13.52
N PRO A 68 7.43 1.34 -14.11
CA PRO A 68 8.15 1.18 -15.37
C PRO A 68 7.61 2.01 -16.54
N MET A 69 6.33 2.41 -16.51
CA MET A 69 5.70 3.18 -17.58
C MET A 69 6.25 4.60 -17.69
N TYR A 70 6.67 5.19 -16.56
CA TYR A 70 7.06 6.60 -16.51
C TYR A 70 8.47 6.84 -15.96
N LEU A 71 9.10 5.86 -15.30
CA LEU A 71 10.37 6.07 -14.59
C LEU A 71 11.51 6.60 -15.47
N TYR A 72 11.78 5.99 -16.62
CA TYR A 72 12.88 6.43 -17.49
C TYR A 72 12.61 7.80 -18.13
N ALA A 73 11.37 8.05 -18.52
CA ALA A 73 10.94 9.36 -19.03
C ALA A 73 11.12 10.47 -17.98
N SER A 74 10.94 10.12 -16.70
CA SER A 74 11.10 11.03 -15.56
C SER A 74 12.57 11.23 -15.19
N THR A 75 13.37 10.16 -15.25
CA THR A 75 14.78 10.20 -14.87
C THR A 75 15.63 10.95 -15.90
N PHE A 76 15.24 10.88 -17.17
CA PHE A 76 15.91 11.56 -18.29
C PHE A 76 14.99 12.60 -18.93
N SER A 77 14.47 13.54 -18.15
CA SER A 77 13.61 14.62 -18.64
C SER A 77 14.27 15.46 -19.74
N ASP A 78 15.59 15.66 -19.63
CA ASP A 78 16.42 16.40 -20.59
C ASP A 78 17.07 15.49 -21.65
N GLY A 79 16.64 14.24 -21.72
CA GLY A 79 17.21 13.22 -22.61
C GLY A 79 18.49 12.57 -22.09
N ILE A 80 18.98 11.57 -22.84
CA ILE A 80 20.21 10.84 -22.52
C ILE A 80 21.40 11.61 -23.10
N LYS A 81 22.26 12.15 -22.22
CA LYS A 81 23.45 12.92 -22.61
C LYS A 81 24.63 12.01 -23.01
N HIS A 82 24.75 10.85 -22.38
CA HIS A 82 25.78 9.87 -22.70
C HIS A 82 25.25 8.44 -22.60
N ASP A 83 25.62 7.58 -23.55
CA ASP A 83 25.10 6.20 -23.66
C ASP A 83 25.31 5.36 -22.39
N ASP A 84 26.43 5.59 -21.69
CA ASP A 84 26.74 4.92 -20.43
C ASP A 84 25.86 5.37 -19.25
N ASP A 85 25.16 6.50 -19.36
CA ASP A 85 24.29 7.02 -18.29
C ASP A 85 23.11 6.08 -18.04
N VAL A 86 22.62 5.44 -19.10
CA VAL A 86 21.49 4.50 -19.02
C VAL A 86 21.84 3.29 -18.17
N LEU A 87 23.08 2.78 -18.27
CA LEU A 87 23.58 1.70 -17.43
C LEU A 87 23.78 2.14 -15.96
N GLY A 88 24.26 3.38 -15.76
CA GLY A 88 24.41 3.98 -14.44
C GLY A 88 23.08 4.10 -13.70
N VAL A 89 22.07 4.66 -14.36
CA VAL A 89 20.71 4.80 -13.85
C VAL A 89 20.05 3.44 -13.63
N LEU A 90 20.21 2.48 -14.55
CA LEU A 90 19.71 1.12 -14.34
C LEU A 90 20.30 0.49 -13.08
N SER A 91 21.61 0.61 -12.87
CA SER A 91 22.26 0.14 -11.64
C SER A 91 21.62 0.79 -10.41
N LEU A 92 21.40 2.11 -10.44
CA LEU A 92 20.73 2.85 -9.38
C LEU A 92 19.33 2.34 -9.08
N ILE A 93 18.53 2.06 -10.13
CA ILE A 93 17.18 1.52 -10.02
C ILE A 93 17.21 0.12 -9.40
N LEU A 94 18.09 -0.77 -9.87
CA LEU A 94 18.19 -2.14 -9.37
C LEU A 94 18.56 -2.17 -7.89
N TYR A 95 19.53 -1.35 -7.47
CA TYR A 95 19.91 -1.25 -6.06
C TYR A 95 18.83 -0.58 -5.21
N THR A 96 18.18 0.46 -5.71
CA THR A 96 17.07 1.13 -5.03
C THR A 96 15.89 0.17 -4.82
N LEU A 97 15.48 -0.56 -5.87
CA LEU A 97 14.41 -1.56 -5.83
C LEU A 97 14.74 -2.74 -4.89
N THR A 98 16.00 -3.15 -4.85
CA THR A 98 16.48 -4.24 -3.98
C THR A 98 16.56 -3.80 -2.52
N LEU A 99 17.11 -2.62 -2.24
CA LEU A 99 17.31 -2.17 -0.86
C LEU A 99 16.01 -1.69 -0.22
N ILE A 100 15.16 -0.97 -0.95
CA ILE A 100 13.96 -0.36 -0.38
C ILE A 100 12.78 -1.34 -0.43
N PRO A 101 12.10 -1.61 -1.56
CA PRO A 101 10.98 -2.54 -1.60
C PRO A 101 11.31 -3.96 -1.09
N LEU A 102 12.40 -4.58 -1.57
CA LEU A 102 12.68 -5.98 -1.25
C LEU A 102 13.26 -6.16 0.15
N VAL A 103 14.39 -5.53 0.48
CA VAL A 103 15.06 -5.73 1.78
C VAL A 103 14.37 -4.97 2.90
N LYS A 104 14.26 -3.63 2.81
CA LYS A 104 13.67 -2.82 3.87
C LYS A 104 12.20 -3.19 4.07
N TYR A 105 11.35 -3.10 3.05
CA TYR A 105 9.94 -3.39 3.23
C TYR A 105 9.69 -4.90 3.37
N GLY A 106 10.08 -5.69 2.36
CA GLY A 106 9.81 -7.13 2.31
C GLY A 106 10.36 -7.96 3.47
N PHE A 107 11.56 -7.65 4.00
CA PHE A 107 12.19 -8.49 5.03
C PHE A 107 12.32 -7.84 6.40
N VAL A 108 12.46 -6.51 6.48
CA VAL A 108 12.68 -5.82 7.77
C VAL A 108 11.37 -5.26 8.33
N VAL A 109 10.72 -4.35 7.60
CA VAL A 109 9.53 -3.62 8.07
C VAL A 109 8.32 -4.55 8.20
N LEU A 110 8.14 -5.50 7.27
CA LEU A 110 7.08 -6.51 7.40
C LEU A 110 7.22 -7.42 8.63
N ARG A 111 8.40 -7.50 9.28
CA ARG A 111 8.57 -8.22 10.55
C ARG A 111 8.24 -7.37 11.77
N ALA A 112 8.16 -6.05 11.61
CA ALA A 112 7.82 -5.11 12.67
C ALA A 112 6.29 -4.94 12.82
N THR A 113 5.54 -6.03 12.74
CA THR A 113 4.09 -6.06 12.91
C THR A 113 3.73 -6.53 14.31
N HIS A 114 2.92 -5.77 15.03
CA HIS A 114 2.33 -6.22 16.30
C HIS A 114 0.84 -6.53 16.04
N ASN A 115 0.37 -7.69 16.48
CA ASN A 115 -1.03 -8.14 16.34
C ASN A 115 -1.59 -8.17 14.90
N GLY A 116 -0.73 -8.29 13.90
CA GLY A 116 -1.14 -8.43 12.49
C GLY A 116 -1.52 -7.12 11.80
N GLU A 117 -1.46 -5.96 12.47
CA GLU A 117 -1.70 -4.66 11.85
C GLU A 117 -0.37 -4.03 11.38
N GLY A 118 -0.35 -3.53 10.14
CA GLY A 118 0.78 -2.81 9.53
C GLY A 118 0.36 -1.40 9.10
N GLY A 119 1.33 -0.56 8.76
CA GLY A 119 1.11 0.82 8.30
C GLY A 119 1.69 1.89 9.23
N THR A 120 1.94 3.07 8.68
CA THR A 120 2.46 4.24 9.42
C THR A 120 1.57 4.63 10.60
N PHE A 121 0.27 4.40 10.48
CA PHE A 121 -0.70 4.66 11.53
C PHE A 121 -0.92 3.51 12.52
N ALA A 122 -0.70 2.25 12.12
CA ALA A 122 -0.57 1.18 13.11
C ALA A 122 0.64 1.48 14.01
N LEU A 123 1.75 1.94 13.43
CA LEU A 123 2.93 2.38 14.16
C LEU A 123 2.65 3.61 15.04
N TYR A 124 1.91 4.61 14.54
CA TYR A 124 1.48 5.76 15.35
C TYR A 124 0.54 5.35 16.49
N SER A 125 -0.45 4.50 16.22
CA SER A 125 -1.39 3.94 17.22
C SER A 125 -0.65 3.12 18.26
N LEU A 126 0.36 2.32 17.86
CA LEU A 126 1.27 1.60 18.75
C LEU A 126 2.07 2.54 19.63
N ILE A 127 2.61 3.62 19.07
CA ILE A 127 3.34 4.65 19.82
C ILE A 127 2.39 5.37 20.79
N CYS A 128 1.17 5.71 20.38
CA CYS A 128 0.17 6.35 21.23
C CYS A 128 -0.37 5.41 22.32
N LYS A 129 -0.63 4.13 22.00
CA LYS A 129 -1.08 3.07 22.92
C LYS A 129 0.00 2.73 23.94
N HIS A 130 1.26 2.65 23.53
CA HIS A 130 2.35 2.28 24.42
C HIS A 130 2.99 3.46 25.16
N ALA A 131 2.89 4.70 24.66
CA ALA A 131 3.48 5.87 25.29
C ALA A 131 2.46 6.88 25.86
N ARG A 132 1.15 6.55 25.92
CA ARG A 132 0.09 7.42 26.45
C ARG A 132 0.21 8.89 25.97
N VAL A 133 0.42 9.05 24.66
CA VAL A 133 0.62 10.36 23.99
C VAL A 133 -0.67 10.91 23.35
N GLY A 134 -1.84 10.32 23.64
CA GLY A 134 -3.12 10.87 23.19
C GLY A 134 -3.44 12.22 23.86
N LEU A 135 -3.75 13.24 23.06
CA LEU A 135 -4.05 14.60 23.56
C LEU A 135 -5.49 14.76 24.08
N GLN A 136 -6.30 13.71 24.06
CA GLN A 136 -7.65 13.72 24.61
C GLN A 136 -7.97 12.32 25.14
N GLY A 137 -8.59 12.25 26.31
CA GLY A 137 -9.06 11.02 26.96
C GLY A 137 -10.09 10.29 26.10
N GLN A 138 -9.61 9.54 25.12
CA GLN A 138 -10.35 8.46 24.53
C GLN A 138 -10.48 7.39 25.61
N PRO A 139 -11.67 6.81 25.87
CA PRO A 139 -11.77 5.67 26.75
C PRO A 139 -10.88 4.61 26.13
N THR A 140 -9.74 4.39 26.77
CA THR A 140 -8.95 3.19 26.60
C THR A 140 -9.96 2.05 26.71
N ILE A 141 -9.87 1.08 25.80
CA ILE A 141 -10.32 -0.28 26.13
C ILE A 141 -9.29 -0.80 27.17
N GLU A 142 -9.27 -0.13 28.33
CA GLU A 142 -8.87 -0.62 29.65
C GLU A 142 -10.20 -1.28 30.08
N ASP A 143 -10.37 -2.60 30.00
CA ASP A 143 -10.03 -3.47 31.15
C ASP A 143 -10.10 -4.99 30.84
N GLU A 144 -10.03 -5.48 29.59
CA GLU A 144 -10.29 -6.93 29.33
C GLU A 144 -9.17 -7.77 28.66
N GLU A 145 -8.01 -7.23 28.28
CA GLU A 145 -6.95 -8.03 27.62
C GLU A 145 -5.60 -8.09 28.37
N ASP A 146 -5.58 -7.82 29.68
CA ASP A 146 -4.35 -7.93 30.49
C ASP A 146 -4.08 -9.35 31.06
N GLU A 147 -4.83 -10.40 30.68
CA GLU A 147 -4.63 -11.76 31.22
C GLU A 147 -4.04 -12.82 30.26
N GLU A 148 -3.84 -12.58 28.96
CA GLU A 148 -3.45 -13.68 28.05
C GLU A 148 -2.01 -13.67 27.47
N ASP A 149 -1.18 -12.65 27.71
CA ASP A 149 0.16 -12.57 27.08
C ASP A 149 1.34 -12.65 28.09
N GLU A 150 1.42 -13.74 28.86
CA GLU A 150 2.64 -14.12 29.57
C GLU A 150 3.59 -15.01 28.74
N ASP A 151 3.10 -15.72 27.71
CA ASP A 151 3.91 -16.72 27.00
C ASP A 151 4.68 -16.19 25.77
N GLN A 152 4.42 -14.96 25.31
CA GLN A 152 5.08 -14.34 24.14
C GLN A 152 6.06 -13.21 24.53
N LYS A 153 6.65 -13.26 25.74
CA LYS A 153 7.59 -12.23 26.25
C LYS A 153 9.08 -12.56 26.09
N ASN A 154 9.44 -13.71 25.53
CA ASN A 154 10.79 -14.28 25.69
C ASN A 154 11.81 -14.06 24.56
N GLU A 155 11.48 -13.38 23.45
CA GLU A 155 12.44 -13.20 22.33
C GLU A 155 13.02 -11.79 22.16
N VAL A 156 12.54 -10.78 22.89
CA VAL A 156 13.08 -9.41 22.79
C VAL A 156 14.25 -9.24 23.75
N SER A 157 15.44 -8.94 23.20
CA SER A 157 16.68 -8.70 23.97
C SER A 157 16.43 -7.71 25.11
N LYS A 158 16.91 -8.05 26.33
CA LYS A 158 16.76 -7.23 27.54
C LYS A 158 17.20 -5.78 27.32
N ASP A 159 18.25 -5.56 26.54
CA ASP A 159 18.79 -4.24 26.21
C ASP A 159 17.83 -3.41 25.34
N ALA A 160 17.13 -4.05 24.40
CA ALA A 160 16.14 -3.37 23.56
C ALA A 160 14.91 -2.95 24.37
N ARG A 161 14.52 -3.77 25.35
CA ARG A 161 13.41 -3.48 26.26
C ARG A 161 13.74 -2.34 27.23
N GLU A 162 14.97 -2.31 27.73
CA GLU A 162 15.45 -1.23 28.60
C GLU A 162 15.62 0.10 27.83
N MET A 163 16.09 0.04 26.57
CA MET A 163 16.13 1.21 25.70
C MET A 163 14.71 1.73 25.39
N ALA A 164 13.77 0.83 25.09
CA ALA A 164 12.37 1.20 24.80
C ALA A 164 11.67 1.82 26.03
N SER A 165 11.90 1.30 27.24
CA SER A 165 11.32 1.86 28.47
C SER A 165 11.90 3.23 28.82
N ARG A 166 13.21 3.43 28.60
CA ARG A 166 13.87 4.74 28.77
C ARG A 166 13.37 5.76 27.74
N LEU A 167 13.17 5.35 26.49
CA LEU A 167 12.63 6.21 25.43
C LEU A 167 11.18 6.59 25.75
N LYS A 168 10.37 5.62 26.19
CA LYS A 168 8.98 5.81 26.61
C LYS A 168 8.87 6.83 27.74
N SER A 169 9.64 6.67 28.83
CA SER A 169 9.65 7.62 29.95
C SER A 169 10.02 9.04 29.50
N LYS A 170 11.05 9.20 28.66
CA LYS A 170 11.42 10.52 28.12
C LYS A 170 10.35 11.14 27.22
N LEU A 171 9.58 10.32 26.51
CA LEU A 171 8.51 10.76 25.63
C LEU A 171 7.22 11.10 26.40
N GLU A 172 6.91 10.36 27.45
CA GLU A 172 5.79 10.60 28.36
C GLU A 172 5.95 11.90 29.15
N ASP A 173 7.18 12.19 29.61
CA ASP A 173 7.50 13.36 30.43
C ASP A 173 7.57 14.67 29.62
N SER A 174 7.82 14.60 28.30
CA SER A 174 8.03 15.79 27.48
C SER A 174 6.79 16.17 26.66
N GLN A 175 6.10 17.23 27.09
CA GLN A 175 5.00 17.85 26.33
C GLN A 175 5.43 18.28 24.91
N PHE A 176 6.66 18.78 24.76
CA PHE A 176 7.22 19.14 23.46
C PHE A 176 7.30 17.93 22.52
N ALA A 177 7.73 16.77 23.03
CA ALA A 177 7.84 15.56 22.21
C ALA A 177 6.46 15.04 21.78
N LYS A 178 5.43 15.18 22.61
CA LYS A 178 4.03 14.84 22.26
C LYS A 178 3.51 15.70 21.12
N TYR A 179 3.66 17.02 21.22
CA TYR A 179 3.26 17.94 20.15
C TYR A 179 4.11 17.74 18.88
N ALA A 180 5.42 17.54 19.01
CA ALA A 180 6.31 17.28 17.87
C ALA A 180 5.92 15.99 17.12
N LEU A 181 5.57 14.92 17.85
CA LEU A 181 5.07 13.68 17.26
C LEU A 181 3.72 13.87 16.56
N LEU A 182 2.80 14.62 17.16
CA LEU A 182 1.51 14.91 16.53
C LEU A 182 1.69 15.71 15.24
N VAL A 183 2.48 16.78 15.26
CA VAL A 183 2.77 17.58 14.05
C VAL A 183 3.47 16.74 12.98
N ALA A 184 4.45 15.92 13.37
CA ALA A 184 5.13 15.02 12.43
C ALA A 184 4.17 13.99 11.82
N SER A 185 3.24 13.44 12.62
CA SER A 185 2.24 12.48 12.14
C SER A 185 1.24 13.11 11.18
N MET A 186 0.76 14.33 11.47
CA MET A 186 -0.14 15.07 10.57
C MET A 186 0.57 15.47 9.27
N PHE A 187 1.86 15.82 9.34
CA PHE A 187 2.65 16.10 8.15
C PHE A 187 2.82 14.85 7.27
N CYS A 188 3.12 13.69 7.87
CA CYS A 188 3.17 12.41 7.16
C CYS A 188 1.81 12.07 6.53
N ALA A 189 0.71 12.24 7.26
CA ALA A 189 -0.65 12.07 6.75
C ALA A 189 -0.90 12.94 5.50
N ALA A 190 -0.52 14.22 5.56
CA ALA A 190 -0.67 15.14 4.44
C ALA A 190 0.17 14.74 3.21
N MET A 191 1.39 14.23 3.42
CA MET A 191 2.23 13.71 2.34
C MET A 191 1.60 12.50 1.65
N VAL A 192 1.04 11.54 2.40
CA VAL A 192 0.37 10.37 1.83
C VAL A 192 -0.91 10.76 1.09
N ILE A 193 -1.66 11.75 1.59
CA ILE A 193 -2.81 12.32 0.86
C ILE A 193 -2.35 12.96 -0.46
N GLY A 194 -1.21 13.67 -0.43
CA GLY A 194 -0.59 14.24 -1.63
C GLY A 194 -0.23 13.16 -2.66
N ASP A 195 0.37 12.07 -2.23
CA ASP A 195 0.66 10.90 -3.08
C ASP A 195 -0.65 10.27 -3.64
N GLY A 196 -1.71 10.21 -2.83
CA GLY A 196 -3.04 9.80 -3.25
C GLY A 196 -3.68 10.69 -4.32
N VAL A 197 -3.24 11.94 -4.47
CA VAL A 197 -3.62 12.83 -5.58
C VAL A 197 -2.72 12.63 -6.79
N LEU A 198 -1.41 12.51 -6.59
CA LEU A 198 -0.46 12.48 -7.69
C LEU A 198 -0.44 11.11 -8.42
N THR A 199 -0.66 9.98 -7.72
CA THR A 199 -0.54 8.63 -8.31
C THR A 199 -1.59 8.38 -9.39
N PRO A 200 -2.88 8.72 -9.17
CA PRO A 200 -3.87 8.60 -10.22
C PRO A 200 -3.52 9.46 -11.44
N CYS A 201 -2.99 10.67 -11.22
CA CYS A 201 -2.63 11.57 -12.31
C CYS A 201 -1.50 11.00 -13.16
N ILE A 202 -0.38 10.62 -12.53
CA ILE A 202 0.81 10.14 -13.26
C ILE A 202 0.53 8.79 -13.92
N SER A 203 -0.12 7.86 -13.24
CA SER A 203 -0.33 6.50 -13.73
C SER A 203 -1.31 6.47 -14.90
N VAL A 204 -2.44 7.18 -14.79
CA VAL A 204 -3.44 7.23 -15.86
C VAL A 204 -2.92 8.02 -17.06
N LEU A 205 -2.29 9.18 -16.84
CA LEU A 205 -1.74 9.99 -17.94
C LEU A 205 -0.65 9.23 -18.70
N SER A 206 0.20 8.49 -17.98
CA SER A 206 1.25 7.65 -18.60
C SER A 206 0.65 6.48 -19.37
N ALA A 207 -0.41 5.84 -18.86
CA ALA A 207 -1.12 4.77 -19.58
C ALA A 207 -1.73 5.25 -20.89
N VAL A 208 -2.46 6.37 -20.84
CA VAL A 208 -3.12 6.94 -22.01
C VAL A 208 -2.11 7.54 -22.98
N GLY A 209 -0.96 8.03 -22.49
CA GLY A 209 0.15 8.52 -23.30
C GLY A 209 0.60 7.55 -24.39
N GLY A 210 0.44 6.23 -24.18
CA GLY A 210 0.68 5.22 -25.21
C GLY A 210 -0.10 5.45 -26.49
N ILE A 211 -1.30 6.04 -26.46
CA ILE A 211 -2.12 6.23 -27.68
C ILE A 211 -1.43 7.13 -28.72
N LYS A 212 -0.58 8.08 -28.28
CA LYS A 212 0.19 8.96 -29.16
C LYS A 212 1.17 8.19 -30.04
N GLN A 213 1.63 7.02 -29.58
CA GLN A 213 2.59 6.21 -30.33
C GLN A 213 1.98 5.52 -31.56
N THR A 214 0.67 5.30 -31.54
CA THR A 214 -0.06 4.65 -32.63
C THR A 214 -0.71 5.65 -33.59
N ILE A 215 -1.02 6.85 -33.11
CA ILE A 215 -1.75 7.87 -33.86
C ILE A 215 -1.00 9.19 -33.72
N GLU A 216 -0.10 9.47 -34.67
CA GLU A 216 0.74 10.69 -34.70
C GLU A 216 -0.09 11.98 -34.76
N SER A 217 -1.36 11.92 -35.19
CA SER A 217 -2.27 13.07 -35.25
C SER A 217 -2.92 13.43 -33.90
N MET A 218 -2.69 12.67 -32.83
CA MET A 218 -3.31 12.96 -31.53
C MET A 218 -2.54 14.04 -30.76
N THR A 219 -3.24 15.11 -30.42
CA THR A 219 -2.69 16.21 -29.60
C THR A 219 -2.57 15.80 -28.13
N GLN A 220 -1.65 16.46 -27.41
CA GLN A 220 -1.51 16.29 -25.96
C GLN A 220 -2.81 16.57 -25.21
N GLU A 221 -3.59 17.55 -25.68
CA GLU A 221 -4.89 17.89 -25.10
C GLU A 221 -5.89 16.73 -25.16
N THR A 222 -5.86 15.92 -26.22
CA THR A 222 -6.77 14.78 -26.34
C THR A 222 -6.39 13.66 -25.38
N VAL A 223 -5.08 13.44 -25.16
CA VAL A 223 -4.59 12.49 -24.15
C VAL A 223 -4.99 12.92 -22.74
N VAL A 224 -4.85 14.21 -22.43
CA VAL A 224 -5.30 14.79 -21.16
C VAL A 224 -6.81 14.61 -21.01
N GLY A 225 -7.59 14.88 -22.06
CA GLY A 225 -9.05 14.71 -22.06
C GLY A 225 -9.48 13.26 -21.79
N ILE A 226 -8.87 12.28 -22.45
CA ILE A 226 -9.15 10.85 -22.20
C ILE A 226 -8.76 10.47 -20.77
N SER A 227 -7.62 10.96 -20.28
CA SER A 227 -7.17 10.72 -18.91
C SER A 227 -8.16 11.25 -17.88
N ILE A 228 -8.71 12.45 -18.09
CA ILE A 228 -9.74 13.04 -17.22
C ILE A 228 -11.01 12.19 -17.20
N VAL A 229 -11.46 11.68 -18.36
CA VAL A 229 -12.63 10.80 -18.43
C VAL A 229 -12.40 9.52 -17.62
N ILE A 230 -11.20 8.92 -17.73
CA ILE A 230 -10.83 7.74 -16.95
C ILE A 230 -10.78 8.07 -15.45
N LEU A 231 -10.19 9.19 -15.05
CA LEU A 231 -10.15 9.63 -13.65
C LEU A 231 -11.55 9.85 -13.07
N ILE A 232 -12.44 10.55 -13.78
CA ILE A 232 -13.83 10.73 -13.34
C ILE A 232 -14.53 9.39 -13.22
N GLY A 233 -14.35 8.49 -14.20
CA GLY A 233 -14.88 7.12 -14.14
C GLY A 233 -14.37 6.33 -12.93
N LEU A 234 -13.06 6.42 -12.65
CA LEU A 234 -12.40 5.80 -11.50
C LEU A 234 -13.03 6.28 -10.19
N PHE A 235 -13.10 7.60 -9.97
CA PHE A 235 -13.65 8.19 -8.75
C PHE A 235 -15.16 8.00 -8.60
N ALA A 236 -15.91 7.94 -9.71
CA ALA A 236 -17.33 7.62 -9.70
C ALA A 236 -17.61 6.14 -9.37
N ALA A 237 -16.66 5.25 -9.71
CA ALA A 237 -16.76 3.82 -9.44
C ALA A 237 -16.39 3.45 -7.99
N GLN A 238 -15.75 4.35 -7.22
CA GLN A 238 -15.31 4.09 -5.84
C GLN A 238 -16.45 3.65 -4.89
N ARG A 239 -17.68 4.16 -5.13
CA ARG A 239 -18.88 3.78 -4.35
C ARG A 239 -19.29 2.32 -4.48
N LEU A 240 -18.78 1.58 -5.48
CA LEU A 240 -19.15 0.17 -5.73
C LEU A 240 -18.46 -0.81 -4.77
N GLY A 241 -17.58 -0.31 -3.90
CA GLY A 241 -16.94 -1.07 -2.83
C GLY A 241 -15.76 -1.94 -3.29
N THR A 242 -14.69 -1.97 -2.49
CA THR A 242 -13.44 -2.69 -2.78
C THR A 242 -13.57 -4.21 -2.71
N GLU A 243 -14.57 -4.75 -2.00
CA GLU A 243 -14.78 -6.21 -1.83
C GLU A 243 -15.00 -6.96 -3.16
N ARG A 244 -15.89 -6.44 -4.03
CA ARG A 244 -16.16 -7.11 -5.32
C ARG A 244 -15.05 -6.87 -6.33
N VAL A 245 -14.47 -5.67 -6.31
CA VAL A 245 -13.50 -5.24 -7.33
C VAL A 245 -12.10 -5.80 -7.07
N GLY A 246 -11.70 -5.95 -5.80
CA GLY A 246 -10.40 -6.50 -5.40
C GLY A 246 -10.13 -7.93 -5.89
N SER A 247 -11.19 -8.74 -6.05
CA SER A 247 -11.07 -10.10 -6.60
C SER A 247 -10.66 -10.11 -8.09
N CYS A 248 -11.02 -9.07 -8.86
CA CYS A 248 -10.66 -8.91 -10.26
C CYS A 248 -9.28 -8.26 -10.45
N PHE A 249 -8.75 -7.57 -9.45
CA PHE A 249 -7.46 -6.86 -9.56
C PHE A 249 -6.27 -7.82 -9.62
N ALA A 250 -6.29 -8.89 -8.82
CA ALA A 250 -5.20 -9.86 -8.77
C ALA A 250 -4.91 -10.53 -10.13
N PRO A 251 -5.93 -11.05 -10.87
CA PRO A 251 -5.72 -11.55 -12.23
C PRO A 251 -5.12 -10.51 -13.19
N VAL A 252 -5.63 -9.27 -13.17
CA VAL A 252 -5.13 -8.20 -14.05
C VAL A 252 -3.67 -7.89 -13.74
N MET A 253 -3.31 -7.73 -12.47
CA MET A 253 -1.92 -7.46 -12.07
C MET A 253 -0.99 -8.65 -12.34
N CYS A 254 -1.46 -9.89 -12.19
CA CYS A 254 -0.68 -11.06 -12.57
C CYS A 254 -0.36 -11.07 -14.08
N VAL A 255 -1.35 -10.77 -14.92
CA VAL A 255 -1.15 -10.64 -16.37
C VAL A 255 -0.21 -9.49 -16.69
N TRP A 256 -0.38 -8.34 -16.01
CA TRP A 256 0.49 -7.18 -16.15
C TRP A 256 1.95 -7.52 -15.84
N PHE A 257 2.26 -8.14 -14.70
CA PHE A 257 3.63 -8.52 -14.34
C PHE A 257 4.20 -9.57 -15.29
N ALA A 258 3.40 -10.56 -15.71
CA ALA A 258 3.86 -11.58 -16.66
C ALA A 258 4.21 -10.97 -18.03
N ILE A 259 3.38 -10.06 -18.54
CA ILE A 259 3.62 -9.35 -19.79
C ILE A 259 4.86 -8.45 -19.69
N ASN A 260 5.00 -7.69 -18.61
CA ASN A 260 6.16 -6.82 -18.41
C ASN A 260 7.47 -7.61 -18.27
N GLY A 261 7.47 -8.67 -17.46
CA GLY A 261 8.63 -9.56 -17.34
C GLY A 261 8.97 -10.24 -18.68
N GLY A 262 7.95 -10.67 -19.44
CA GLY A 262 8.12 -11.30 -20.75
C GLY A 262 8.68 -10.34 -21.81
N ILE A 263 8.15 -9.12 -21.90
CA ILE A 263 8.66 -8.07 -22.80
C ILE A 263 10.07 -7.65 -22.38
N GLY A 264 10.30 -7.51 -21.07
CA GLY A 264 11.61 -7.22 -20.51
C GLY A 264 12.66 -8.25 -20.92
N LEU A 265 12.34 -9.54 -20.76
CA LEU A 265 13.19 -10.65 -21.19
C LEU A 265 13.40 -10.67 -22.71
N TYR A 266 12.35 -10.46 -23.49
CA TYR A 266 12.45 -10.38 -24.95
C TYR A 266 13.39 -9.25 -25.40
N ASN A 267 13.26 -8.07 -24.81
CA ASN A 267 14.09 -6.92 -25.15
C ASN A 267 15.55 -7.12 -24.71
N LEU A 268 15.76 -7.73 -23.55
CA LEU A 268 17.10 -8.07 -23.06
C LEU A 268 17.82 -9.02 -24.04
N LEU A 269 17.13 -10.05 -24.54
CA LEU A 269 17.71 -11.02 -25.48
C LEU A 269 17.90 -10.44 -26.89
N LYS A 270 17.00 -9.56 -27.32
CA LYS A 270 16.99 -9.02 -28.69
C LYS A 270 17.95 -7.86 -28.90
N TYR A 271 18.03 -6.91 -27.96
CA TYR A 271 18.74 -5.64 -28.17
C TYR A 271 20.16 -5.67 -27.62
N ASP A 272 20.34 -5.97 -26.34
CA ASP A 272 21.67 -6.10 -25.73
C ASP A 272 21.65 -6.87 -24.38
N PRO A 273 22.12 -8.14 -24.36
CA PRO A 273 22.30 -8.89 -23.11
C PRO A 273 23.39 -8.34 -22.19
N SER A 274 24.31 -7.50 -22.69
CA SER A 274 25.42 -6.95 -21.91
C SER A 274 24.95 -5.99 -20.81
N VAL A 275 23.71 -5.51 -20.88
CA VAL A 275 23.08 -4.63 -19.90
C VAL A 275 23.03 -5.24 -18.51
N VAL A 276 23.08 -6.57 -18.38
CA VAL A 276 23.18 -7.27 -17.08
C VAL A 276 24.42 -6.83 -16.28
N ARG A 277 25.46 -6.28 -16.93
CA ARG A 277 26.62 -5.70 -16.26
C ARG A 277 26.26 -4.53 -15.34
N ALA A 278 25.10 -3.88 -15.52
CA ALA A 278 24.60 -2.85 -14.62
C ALA A 278 24.34 -3.35 -13.18
N LEU A 279 24.36 -4.67 -12.94
CA LEU A 279 24.39 -5.23 -11.58
C LEU A 279 25.69 -4.88 -10.82
N ASP A 280 26.76 -4.48 -11.50
CA ASP A 280 27.98 -3.99 -10.82
C ASP A 280 27.74 -2.55 -10.28
N PRO A 281 27.86 -2.32 -8.95
CA PRO A 281 27.60 -1.01 -8.35
C PRO A 281 28.61 0.07 -8.79
N ARG A 282 29.72 -0.32 -9.43
CA ARG A 282 30.69 0.64 -9.99
C ARG A 282 30.06 1.55 -11.05
N TYR A 283 28.99 1.12 -11.72
CA TYR A 283 28.25 1.97 -12.67
C TYR A 283 27.60 3.17 -11.99
N ILE A 284 27.12 3.02 -10.75
CA ILE A 284 26.58 4.13 -9.95
C ILE A 284 27.67 5.16 -9.68
N VAL A 285 28.84 4.71 -9.18
CA VAL A 285 29.95 5.61 -8.83
C VAL A 285 30.43 6.38 -10.07
N ARG A 286 30.53 5.71 -11.22
CA ARG A 286 30.90 6.36 -12.49
C ARG A 286 29.85 7.36 -12.95
N TYR A 287 28.57 7.04 -12.82
CA TYR A 287 27.47 7.94 -13.17
C TYR A 287 27.49 9.23 -12.35
N PHE A 288 27.61 9.12 -11.02
CA PHE A 288 27.73 10.29 -10.14
C PHE A 288 29.01 11.09 -10.39
N SER A 289 30.13 10.41 -10.63
CA SER A 289 31.40 11.07 -10.94
C SER A 289 31.36 11.85 -12.26
N ARG A 290 30.56 11.42 -13.23
CA ARG A 290 30.46 12.04 -14.56
C ARG A 290 29.45 13.18 -14.59
N ASN A 291 28.25 12.94 -14.04
CA ASN A 291 27.10 13.83 -14.19
C ASN A 291 26.93 14.80 -13.01
N GLY A 292 27.59 14.56 -11.87
CA GLY A 292 27.60 15.48 -10.73
C GLY A 292 26.20 15.87 -10.29
N LYS A 293 25.83 17.15 -10.46
CA LYS A 293 24.51 17.68 -10.07
C LYS A 293 23.35 17.03 -10.83
N GLU A 294 23.52 16.69 -12.10
CA GLU A 294 22.49 16.06 -12.92
C GLU A 294 22.14 14.65 -12.41
N ALA A 295 23.15 13.92 -11.92
CA ALA A 295 22.92 12.62 -11.28
C ALA A 295 22.07 12.75 -10.00
N TRP A 296 22.23 13.84 -9.24
CA TRP A 296 21.39 14.10 -8.07
C TRP A 296 19.94 14.42 -8.44
N ILE A 297 19.71 15.14 -9.53
CA ILE A 297 18.34 15.41 -10.01
C ILE A 297 17.69 14.10 -10.51
N SER A 298 18.45 13.26 -11.21
CA SER A 298 17.98 11.96 -11.72
C SER A 298 17.50 11.00 -10.60
N LEU A 299 18.00 11.16 -9.37
CA LEU A 299 17.54 10.35 -8.23
C LEU A 299 16.05 10.51 -7.98
N GLY A 300 15.49 11.70 -8.23
CA GLY A 300 14.06 11.92 -8.13
C GLY A 300 13.28 10.91 -8.98
N GLY A 301 13.64 10.80 -10.27
CA GLY A 301 13.02 9.82 -11.17
C GLY A 301 13.21 8.39 -10.69
N VAL A 302 14.37 8.05 -10.12
CA VAL A 302 14.64 6.70 -9.59
C VAL A 302 13.86 6.39 -8.31
N VAL A 303 13.54 7.39 -7.49
CA VAL A 303 12.68 7.22 -6.29
C VAL A 303 11.29 6.71 -6.67
N LEU A 304 10.80 7.03 -7.87
CA LEU A 304 9.54 6.47 -8.41
C LEU A 304 9.56 4.95 -8.59
N ALA A 305 10.72 4.28 -8.55
CA ALA A 305 10.78 2.81 -8.50
C ALA A 305 10.32 2.25 -7.14
N THR A 306 10.24 3.11 -6.12
CA THR A 306 9.92 2.72 -4.74
C THR A 306 8.53 3.15 -4.30
N THR A 307 7.85 3.99 -5.09
CA THR A 307 6.46 4.38 -4.85
C THR A 307 5.60 3.11 -4.82
N GLY A 308 4.72 3.01 -3.82
CA GLY A 308 3.95 1.81 -3.55
C GLY A 308 4.58 0.81 -2.58
N SER A 309 5.85 0.97 -2.19
CA SER A 309 6.44 0.14 -1.12
C SER A 309 5.74 0.36 0.24
N GLU A 310 5.15 1.54 0.43
CA GLU A 310 4.40 1.87 1.65
C GLU A 310 3.08 1.09 1.74
N ALA A 311 2.42 0.84 0.60
CA ALA A 311 1.23 -0.02 0.54
C ALA A 311 1.54 -1.45 0.99
N MET A 312 2.75 -1.95 0.70
CA MET A 312 3.21 -3.26 1.22
C MET A 312 3.16 -3.33 2.75
N PHE A 313 3.40 -2.22 3.44
CA PHE A 313 3.34 -2.18 4.90
C PHE A 313 1.93 -1.88 5.42
N ALA A 314 1.18 -1.00 4.75
CA ALA A 314 -0.19 -0.67 5.16
C ALA A 314 -1.14 -1.88 5.07
N ASP A 315 -0.99 -2.72 4.05
CA ASP A 315 -1.93 -3.81 3.77
C ASP A 315 -1.61 -5.14 4.49
N VAL A 316 -0.61 -5.16 5.38
CA VAL A 316 -0.31 -6.35 6.19
C VAL A 316 -1.47 -6.73 7.12
N GLY A 317 -2.33 -5.75 7.46
CA GLY A 317 -3.60 -5.97 8.16
C GLY A 317 -4.55 -6.95 7.46
N HIS A 318 -4.41 -7.12 6.14
CA HIS A 318 -5.30 -7.96 5.33
C HIS A 318 -4.60 -9.21 4.78
N PHE A 319 -3.27 -9.23 4.71
CA PHE A 319 -2.48 -10.30 4.12
C PHE A 319 -1.38 -10.79 5.06
N SER A 320 -1.19 -12.10 5.15
CA SER A 320 -0.08 -12.66 5.94
C SER A 320 1.28 -12.20 5.39
N VAL A 321 2.23 -11.89 6.29
CA VAL A 321 3.61 -11.49 5.94
C VAL A 321 4.26 -12.47 4.94
N ARG A 322 4.08 -13.78 5.15
CA ARG A 322 4.62 -14.81 4.25
C ARG A 322 4.02 -14.75 2.85
N ALA A 323 2.73 -14.42 2.72
CA ALA A 323 2.08 -14.27 1.42
C ALA A 323 2.65 -13.07 0.65
N VAL A 324 2.81 -11.92 1.32
CA VAL A 324 3.41 -10.71 0.72
C VAL A 324 4.88 -10.96 0.34
N GLN A 325 5.66 -11.65 1.18
CA GLN A 325 7.04 -12.02 0.83
C GLN A 325 7.10 -12.94 -0.39
N LEU A 326 6.20 -13.93 -0.47
CA LEU A 326 6.14 -14.86 -1.59
C LEU A 326 5.79 -14.14 -2.91
N SER A 327 4.73 -13.32 -2.92
CA SER A 327 4.34 -12.55 -4.12
C SER A 327 5.43 -11.58 -4.55
N MET A 328 6.08 -10.91 -3.60
CA MET A 328 7.17 -9.97 -3.88
C MET A 328 8.36 -10.69 -4.52
N CYS A 329 8.86 -11.76 -3.90
CA CYS A 329 10.10 -12.41 -4.33
C CYS A 329 9.93 -13.24 -5.62
N VAL A 330 8.75 -13.84 -5.84
CA VAL A 330 8.53 -14.78 -6.95
C VAL A 330 7.95 -14.10 -8.18
N VAL A 331 7.09 -13.09 -8.01
CA VAL A 331 6.36 -12.46 -9.13
C VAL A 331 6.84 -11.04 -9.36
N VAL A 332 6.67 -10.17 -8.37
CA VAL A 332 6.79 -8.72 -8.57
C VAL A 332 8.24 -8.31 -8.82
N TYR A 333 9.16 -8.70 -7.93
CA TYR A 333 10.56 -8.31 -8.03
C TYR A 333 11.24 -8.83 -9.31
N PRO A 334 11.13 -10.12 -9.69
CA PRO A 334 11.71 -10.59 -10.95
C PRO A 334 11.09 -9.90 -12.17
N ALA A 335 9.78 -9.66 -12.18
CA ALA A 335 9.11 -8.99 -13.29
C ALA A 335 9.59 -7.54 -13.46
N LEU A 336 9.72 -6.78 -12.36
CA LEU A 336 10.21 -5.40 -12.38
C LEU A 336 11.68 -5.33 -12.81
N VAL A 337 12.53 -6.19 -12.26
CA VAL A 337 13.95 -6.26 -12.66
C VAL A 337 14.08 -6.53 -14.16
N LEU A 338 13.33 -7.51 -14.68
CA LEU A 338 13.32 -7.82 -16.12
C LEU A 338 12.78 -6.66 -16.95
N ALA A 339 11.72 -5.99 -16.50
CA ALA A 339 11.15 -4.84 -17.21
C ALA A 339 12.17 -3.70 -17.33
N TYR A 340 12.82 -3.32 -16.22
CA TYR A 340 13.84 -2.26 -16.23
C TYR A 340 15.08 -2.63 -17.06
N LEU A 341 15.55 -3.88 -16.97
CA LEU A 341 16.66 -4.38 -17.78
C LEU A 341 16.32 -4.35 -19.28
N GLY A 342 15.13 -4.81 -19.65
CA GLY A 342 14.69 -4.83 -21.04
C GLY A 342 14.48 -3.43 -21.63
N GLN A 343 13.97 -2.49 -20.84
CA GLN A 343 13.86 -1.09 -21.26
C GLN A 343 15.23 -0.47 -21.53
N VAL A 344 16.24 -0.72 -20.69
CA VAL A 344 17.60 -0.24 -20.95
C VAL A 344 18.22 -0.90 -22.16
N ALA A 345 18.05 -2.22 -22.34
CA ALA A 345 18.52 -2.91 -23.54
C ALA A 345 17.96 -2.27 -24.81
N PHE A 346 16.68 -1.88 -24.81
CA PHE A 346 16.08 -1.12 -25.90
C PHE A 346 16.69 0.29 -26.06
N LEU A 347 16.89 1.03 -24.95
CA LEU A 347 17.41 2.39 -24.95
C LEU A 347 18.88 2.49 -25.36
N THR A 348 19.70 1.46 -25.10
CA THR A 348 21.10 1.41 -25.58
C THR A 348 21.19 1.49 -27.10
N LYS A 349 20.16 1.03 -27.82
CA LYS A 349 20.08 1.15 -29.29
C LYS A 349 19.26 2.34 -29.75
N ASN A 350 18.35 2.86 -28.91
CA ASN A 350 17.41 3.92 -29.26
C ASN A 350 17.35 5.02 -28.18
N PRO A 351 18.45 5.75 -27.92
CA PRO A 351 18.51 6.70 -26.81
C PRO A 351 17.57 7.90 -26.97
N HIS A 352 17.21 8.26 -28.19
CA HIS A 352 16.28 9.36 -28.49
C HIS A 352 14.82 9.06 -28.12
N LEU A 353 14.48 7.81 -27.78
CA LEU A 353 13.11 7.38 -27.46
C LEU A 353 12.84 7.26 -25.95
N VAL A 354 13.64 7.93 -25.11
CA VAL A 354 13.55 7.77 -23.64
C VAL A 354 12.21 8.21 -23.05
N ALA A 355 11.58 9.25 -23.61
CA ALA A 355 10.27 9.75 -23.16
C ALA A 355 9.15 8.70 -23.32
N ASP A 356 9.27 7.82 -24.32
CA ASP A 356 8.25 6.84 -24.67
C ASP A 356 8.78 5.39 -24.60
N ALA A 357 9.87 5.20 -23.84
CA ALA A 357 10.66 3.97 -23.82
C ALA A 357 9.79 2.73 -23.57
N PHE A 358 8.85 2.83 -22.62
CA PHE A 358 7.93 1.75 -22.28
C PHE A 358 7.16 1.25 -23.51
N PHE A 359 6.33 2.11 -24.12
CA PHE A 359 5.46 1.71 -25.23
C PHE A 359 6.22 1.40 -26.52
N LYS A 360 7.31 2.12 -26.81
CA LYS A 360 8.17 1.86 -27.99
C LYS A 360 8.95 0.56 -27.89
N SER A 361 9.23 0.08 -26.68
CA SER A 361 9.91 -1.19 -26.47
C SER A 361 9.02 -2.42 -26.67
N ILE A 362 7.70 -2.24 -26.85
CA ILE A 362 6.74 -3.35 -26.99
C ILE A 362 6.73 -3.87 -28.44
N PRO A 363 6.78 -5.20 -28.66
CA PRO A 363 6.60 -5.78 -29.99
C PRO A 363 5.22 -5.45 -30.58
N GLY A 364 5.16 -5.08 -31.87
CA GLY A 364 3.93 -4.57 -32.49
C GLY A 364 2.68 -5.44 -32.31
N THR A 365 2.79 -6.76 -32.36
CA THR A 365 1.65 -7.69 -32.16
C THR A 365 1.07 -7.64 -30.74
N LEU A 366 1.90 -7.36 -29.73
CA LEU A 366 1.50 -7.32 -28.32
C LEU A 366 1.07 -5.92 -27.86
N TYR A 367 1.24 -4.90 -28.70
CA TYR A 367 0.99 -3.51 -28.34
C TYR A 367 -0.40 -3.26 -27.77
N TRP A 368 -1.45 -3.61 -28.52
CA TRP A 368 -2.84 -3.36 -28.13
C TRP A 368 -3.25 -4.11 -26.86
N PRO A 369 -2.94 -5.42 -26.70
CA PRO A 369 -3.14 -6.12 -25.43
C PRO A 369 -2.45 -5.43 -24.26
N VAL A 370 -1.17 -5.06 -24.42
CA VAL A 370 -0.41 -4.40 -23.34
C VAL A 370 -1.01 -3.05 -22.99
N PHE A 371 -1.42 -2.27 -23.99
CA PHE A 371 -2.04 -0.96 -23.81
C PHE A 371 -3.32 -1.04 -22.97
N VAL A 372 -4.21 -2.00 -23.27
CA VAL A 372 -5.44 -2.21 -22.49
C VAL A 372 -5.11 -2.63 -21.06
N VAL A 373 -4.17 -3.55 -20.88
CA VAL A 373 -3.75 -3.98 -19.53
C VAL A 373 -3.07 -2.85 -18.77
N ALA A 374 -2.32 -1.96 -19.43
CA ALA A 374 -1.68 -0.80 -18.82
C ALA A 374 -2.71 0.19 -18.26
N ILE A 375 -3.80 0.45 -18.98
CA ILE A 375 -4.92 1.27 -18.48
C ILE A 375 -5.58 0.61 -17.27
N LEU A 376 -5.79 -0.71 -17.30
CA LEU A 376 -6.37 -1.41 -16.16
C LEU A 376 -5.41 -1.41 -14.94
N ALA A 377 -4.12 -1.62 -15.16
CA ALA A 377 -3.09 -1.58 -14.12
C ALA A 377 -2.98 -0.17 -13.51
N SER A 378 -3.07 0.91 -14.30
CA SER A 378 -3.03 2.28 -13.77
C SER A 378 -4.27 2.64 -12.95
N VAL A 379 -5.44 2.15 -13.35
CA VAL A 379 -6.68 2.24 -12.56
C VAL A 379 -6.49 1.51 -11.23
N ILE A 380 -5.89 0.31 -11.21
CA ILE A 380 -5.63 -0.47 -9.99
C ILE A 380 -4.60 0.22 -9.10
N ALA A 381 -3.50 0.74 -9.66
CA ALA A 381 -2.49 1.50 -8.93
C ALA A 381 -3.10 2.66 -8.12
N SER A 382 -4.02 3.38 -8.76
CA SER A 382 -4.73 4.50 -8.14
C SER A 382 -5.58 4.09 -6.94
N GLN A 383 -6.15 2.88 -6.94
CA GLN A 383 -7.10 2.43 -5.91
C GLN A 383 -6.46 2.29 -4.53
N ALA A 384 -5.24 1.74 -4.47
CA ALA A 384 -4.56 1.47 -3.20
C ALA A 384 -4.37 2.76 -2.39
N LEU A 385 -3.91 3.84 -3.05
CA LEU A 385 -3.67 5.12 -2.38
C LEU A 385 -4.96 5.92 -2.11
N ILE A 386 -5.99 5.80 -2.96
CA ILE A 386 -7.30 6.37 -2.68
C ILE A 386 -7.89 5.73 -1.40
N SER A 387 -7.84 4.41 -1.29
CA SER A 387 -8.29 3.67 -0.10
C SER A 387 -7.43 3.97 1.13
N GLY A 388 -6.11 4.11 0.95
CA GLY A 388 -5.18 4.53 1.99
C GLY A 388 -5.55 5.92 2.52
N THR A 389 -5.87 6.86 1.64
CA THR A 389 -6.31 8.21 2.02
C THR A 389 -7.60 8.18 2.84
N PHE A 390 -8.59 7.36 2.49
CA PHE A 390 -9.81 7.21 3.28
C PHE A 390 -9.52 6.71 4.70
N SER A 391 -8.62 5.75 4.83
CA SER A 391 -8.20 5.20 6.12
C SER A 391 -7.50 6.26 6.99
N ILE A 392 -6.61 7.05 6.38
CA ILE A 392 -5.89 8.14 7.05
C ILE A 392 -6.86 9.23 7.54
N VAL A 393 -7.84 9.60 6.72
CA VAL A 393 -8.84 10.60 7.11
C VAL A 393 -9.73 10.09 8.24
N GLN A 394 -10.16 8.82 8.20
CA GLN A 394 -10.92 8.22 9.29
C GLN A 394 -10.13 8.24 10.61
N GLN A 395 -8.85 7.83 10.56
CA GLN A 395 -7.99 7.83 11.75
C GLN A 395 -7.75 9.25 12.25
N SER A 396 -7.51 10.21 11.36
CA SER A 396 -7.34 11.63 11.71
C SER A 396 -8.59 12.23 12.36
N HIS A 397 -9.78 11.83 11.90
CA HIS A 397 -11.06 12.20 12.53
C HIS A 397 -11.18 11.61 13.94
N SER A 398 -10.80 10.34 14.13
CA SER A 398 -10.82 9.69 15.46
C SER A 398 -9.92 10.38 16.49
N MET A 399 -8.85 11.04 16.02
CA MET A 399 -7.92 11.81 16.85
C MET A 399 -8.34 13.27 17.07
N GLY A 400 -9.51 13.69 16.55
CA GLY A 400 -9.98 15.08 16.61
C GLY A 400 -9.19 16.06 15.75
N CYS A 401 -8.35 15.56 14.83
CA CYS A 401 -7.48 16.36 13.97
C CYS A 401 -8.11 16.69 12.60
N PHE A 402 -9.30 16.14 12.30
CA PHE A 402 -10.00 16.36 11.04
C PHE A 402 -11.47 16.75 11.31
N PRO A 403 -12.07 17.67 10.51
CA PRO A 403 -13.49 18.02 10.64
C PRO A 403 -14.40 16.79 10.46
N PRO A 404 -15.64 16.83 10.99
CA PRO A 404 -16.57 15.70 10.89
C PRO A 404 -16.85 15.34 9.42
N VAL A 405 -16.61 14.07 9.08
CA VAL A 405 -16.83 13.50 7.73
C VAL A 405 -17.71 12.27 7.80
N THR A 406 -18.49 12.04 6.74
CA THR A 406 -19.38 10.87 6.66
C THR A 406 -18.57 9.63 6.29
N ILE A 407 -18.54 8.65 7.19
CA ILE A 407 -17.83 7.39 6.96
C ILE A 407 -18.83 6.29 6.60
N VAL A 408 -18.71 5.75 5.38
CA VAL A 408 -19.52 4.63 4.90
C VAL A 408 -18.66 3.37 4.85
N HIS A 409 -19.01 2.36 5.64
CA HIS A 409 -18.35 1.05 5.57
C HIS A 409 -18.91 0.28 4.36
N THR A 410 -18.03 -0.05 3.42
CA THR A 410 -18.44 -0.69 2.15
C THR A 410 -18.63 -2.20 2.24
N SER A 411 -18.07 -2.84 3.27
CA SER A 411 -18.29 -4.25 3.58
C SER A 411 -18.73 -4.45 5.03
N SER A 412 -19.68 -5.36 5.25
CA SER A 412 -20.13 -5.79 6.58
C SER A 412 -19.20 -6.82 7.22
N LYS A 413 -18.25 -7.39 6.44
CA LYS A 413 -17.37 -8.48 6.87
C LYS A 413 -15.93 -8.06 7.13
N SER A 414 -15.52 -6.87 6.69
CA SER A 414 -14.15 -6.35 6.84
C SER A 414 -14.17 -4.88 7.28
N PRO A 415 -13.85 -4.56 8.54
CA PRO A 415 -13.92 -3.19 9.07
C PRO A 415 -12.95 -2.20 8.41
N GLY A 416 -11.93 -2.67 7.67
CA GLY A 416 -10.96 -1.81 6.96
C GLY A 416 -11.41 -1.26 5.60
N GLN A 417 -12.58 -1.64 5.07
CA GLN A 417 -13.05 -1.16 3.76
C GLN A 417 -13.95 0.08 3.89
N ILE A 418 -13.31 1.24 3.85
CA ILE A 418 -13.91 2.54 4.17
C ILE A 418 -14.10 3.35 2.90
N TYR A 419 -15.28 3.96 2.73
CA TYR A 419 -15.56 4.95 1.70
C TYR A 419 -15.97 6.26 2.35
N VAL A 420 -15.27 7.34 2.00
CA VAL A 420 -15.55 8.70 2.48
C VAL A 420 -15.94 9.55 1.27
N PRO A 421 -17.24 9.78 1.01
CA PRO A 421 -17.71 10.47 -0.19
C PRO A 421 -17.10 11.85 -0.38
N GLU A 422 -16.98 12.64 0.68
CA GLU A 422 -16.48 14.01 0.65
C GLU A 422 -15.01 14.05 0.21
N VAL A 423 -14.20 13.16 0.77
CA VAL A 423 -12.77 13.02 0.42
C VAL A 423 -12.64 12.51 -1.01
N ASN A 424 -13.48 11.57 -1.43
CA ASN A 424 -13.47 11.04 -2.79
C ASN A 424 -13.69 12.14 -3.83
N TRP A 425 -14.67 13.01 -3.62
CA TRP A 425 -14.92 14.15 -4.52
C TRP A 425 -13.79 15.18 -4.49
N LEU A 426 -13.23 15.46 -3.31
CA LEU A 426 -12.11 16.38 -3.18
C LEU A 426 -10.86 15.86 -3.91
N LEU A 427 -10.52 14.58 -3.72
CA LEU A 427 -9.44 13.90 -4.43
C LEU A 427 -9.68 13.91 -5.95
N MET A 428 -10.91 13.63 -6.40
CA MET A 428 -11.24 13.66 -7.83
C MET A 428 -10.97 15.05 -8.43
N VAL A 429 -11.45 16.12 -7.79
CA VAL A 429 -11.24 17.50 -8.26
C VAL A 429 -9.75 17.85 -8.26
N ALA A 430 -9.02 17.48 -7.21
CA ALA A 430 -7.58 17.70 -7.13
C ALA A 430 -6.83 16.97 -8.25
N CYS A 431 -7.14 15.69 -8.49
CA CYS A 431 -6.53 14.89 -9.56
C CYS A 431 -6.80 15.49 -10.95
N VAL A 432 -8.03 15.91 -11.21
CA VAL A 432 -8.38 16.57 -12.48
C VAL A 432 -7.64 17.90 -12.62
N ALA A 433 -7.58 18.71 -11.57
CA ALA A 433 -6.87 19.99 -11.59
C ALA A 433 -5.36 19.82 -11.84
N VAL A 434 -4.71 18.85 -11.20
CA VAL A 434 -3.30 18.50 -11.42
C VAL A 434 -3.08 18.02 -12.86
N THR A 435 -3.94 17.13 -13.36
CA THR A 435 -3.83 16.59 -14.72
C THR A 435 -3.97 17.69 -15.78
N VAL A 436 -4.92 18.62 -15.59
CA VAL A 436 -5.11 19.77 -16.48
C VAL A 436 -3.96 20.78 -16.37
N GLY A 437 -3.45 21.03 -15.16
CA GLY A 437 -2.41 22.01 -14.89
C GLY A 437 -1.04 21.61 -15.43
N PHE A 438 -0.63 20.35 -15.22
CA PHE A 438 0.69 19.87 -15.63
C PHE A 438 0.74 19.30 -17.04
N GLN A 439 -0.35 18.68 -17.52
CA GLN A 439 -0.55 18.09 -18.85
C GLN A 439 0.46 17.01 -19.33
N THR A 440 1.62 16.93 -18.69
CA THR A 440 2.75 16.09 -19.05
C THR A 440 3.17 15.25 -17.84
N THR A 441 3.59 14.02 -18.10
CA THR A 441 4.10 13.12 -17.06
C THR A 441 5.29 13.75 -16.35
N ALA A 442 6.24 14.35 -17.08
CA ALA A 442 7.42 15.00 -16.49
C ALA A 442 7.06 16.13 -15.50
N GLY A 443 6.04 16.95 -15.81
CA GLY A 443 5.58 17.99 -14.89
C GLY A 443 5.01 17.42 -13.58
N ILE A 444 4.25 16.33 -13.67
CA ILE A 444 3.68 15.65 -12.50
C ILE A 444 4.79 14.97 -11.69
N CYS A 445 5.80 14.39 -12.35
CA CYS A 445 6.96 13.82 -11.67
C CYS A 445 7.70 14.85 -10.84
N ASN A 446 7.89 16.06 -11.37
CA ASN A 446 8.55 17.09 -10.58
C ASN A 446 7.75 17.46 -9.31
N ALA A 447 6.43 17.41 -9.37
CA ALA A 447 5.56 17.57 -8.20
C ALA A 447 5.68 16.40 -7.20
N TYR A 448 6.05 15.21 -7.66
CA TYR A 448 6.33 14.02 -6.84
C TYR A 448 7.59 14.15 -5.98
N GLY A 449 8.46 15.11 -6.27
CA GLY A 449 9.74 15.29 -5.59
C GLY A 449 10.95 14.96 -6.48
N THR A 450 10.81 15.09 -7.80
CA THR A 450 11.93 15.03 -8.76
C THR A 450 12.36 16.43 -9.21
#